data_AF-A0A2V5WEL4-F1
#
_entry.id   AF-A0A2V5WEL4-F1
#
_cell.length_a   1.000
_cell.length_b   1.000
_cell.length_c   1.000
_cell.angle_alpha   90.00
_cell.angle_beta   90.00
_cell.angle_gamma   90.00
#
_symmetry.space_group_name_H-M   'P 1'
#
loop_
_entity.id
_entity.type
_entity.pdbx_description
1 polymer ?
#
loop_
_entity_poly.entity_id
_entity_poly.type
_entity_poly.pdbx_seq_one_letter_code
_entity_poly.pdbx_strand_id
1 'polypeptide(L)'
;RLNELGTDWSYPVHLGVTEAGEGEDARIKSAIGIGSLLADGIGDTIRVSLTEDSPHEIPVAKALIENIKKTSNNEHRTSNIELSFDPFSYQRRPSETLAVGGIGDPGDQVRLGGAELIRVVVSQSNFDKMAHKIDKMGDYKPEIVYELADIKEVDPRDENAIARLNENSTSQLVTVKDEVDLPVISAFRLLATRLHPRHPILLKDALRRSTANDKARMTNDERSPNDRMTKEQPDASIRGSGFVIPSTFDIRHSSFLQTLLTASTNIGSLLCDGIGDAILVQGEEAPGQALRLSYNVLQAAGSRIFKTDYVACPSCGRTLFNLQTTTAKIKEATSHLKGVKIAIMGCIVNGPGEMADADFGYVGGAPGKVNLYVGKTAVKFNIPEAEAVDRLKDLIREHGKWTEPASTVRGLEVVS
;
A
#
# COMPACT_ATOMS: atom_id res chain seq x y z
N ARG A 1 -22.02 -5.86 23.34
CA ARG A 1 -21.28 -5.41 24.54
C ARG A 1 -21.21 -3.89 24.67
N LEU A 2 -20.72 -3.10 23.70
CA LEU A 2 -20.72 -1.63 23.84
C LEU A 2 -22.13 -1.03 23.73
N ASN A 3 -22.95 -1.51 22.79
CA ASN A 3 -24.36 -1.13 22.68
C ASN A 3 -25.22 -1.50 23.90
N GLU A 4 -24.74 -2.40 24.77
CA GLU A 4 -25.42 -2.78 26.01
C GLU A 4 -25.15 -1.78 27.15
N LEU A 5 -24.13 -0.92 27.00
CA LEU A 5 -23.70 0.04 28.02
C LEU A 5 -24.40 1.39 27.92
N GLY A 6 -25.34 1.57 26.97
CA GLY A 6 -26.08 2.81 26.74
C GLY A 6 -25.59 3.61 25.54
N THR A 7 -26.39 4.59 25.10
CA THR A 7 -26.08 5.50 23.98
C THR A 7 -25.11 6.62 24.38
N ASP A 8 -24.71 6.69 25.65
CA ASP A 8 -23.89 7.71 26.28
C ASP A 8 -22.40 7.34 26.37
N TRP A 9 -21.99 6.26 25.70
CA TRP A 9 -20.59 5.85 25.64
C TRP A 9 -19.71 6.95 25.01
N SER A 10 -18.91 7.60 25.86
CA SER A 10 -18.10 8.79 25.54
C SER A 10 -16.60 8.48 25.55
N TYR A 11 -16.21 7.31 25.06
CA TYR A 11 -14.80 6.92 24.98
C TYR A 11 -14.25 7.22 23.57
N PRO A 12 -13.12 7.94 23.45
CA PRO A 12 -12.52 8.20 22.17
C PRO A 12 -12.05 6.88 21.52
N VAL A 13 -12.39 6.71 20.24
CA VAL A 13 -11.94 5.59 19.42
C VAL A 13 -10.50 5.84 19.00
N HIS A 14 -9.59 4.98 19.45
CA HIS A 14 -8.18 5.03 19.07
C HIS A 14 -7.91 4.09 17.90
N LEU A 15 -7.31 4.60 16.84
CA LEU A 15 -6.88 3.82 15.68
C LEU A 15 -5.37 3.65 15.67
N GLY A 16 -4.92 2.44 15.34
CA GLY A 16 -3.52 2.19 15.07
C GLY A 16 -3.36 0.85 14.38
N VAL A 17 -2.37 0.77 13.49
CA VAL A 17 -1.94 -0.51 12.90
C VAL A 17 -0.78 -1.02 13.73
N THR A 18 -0.82 -2.30 14.09
CA THR A 18 0.28 -2.98 14.81
C THR A 18 1.40 -3.40 13.86
N GLU A 19 1.07 -3.62 12.60
CA GLU A 19 1.97 -3.96 11.51
C GLU A 19 2.58 -2.71 10.88
N ALA A 20 3.80 -2.41 11.31
CA ALA A 20 4.55 -1.28 10.81
C ALA A 20 5.31 -1.68 9.55
N GLY A 21 6.24 -2.63 9.63
CA GLY A 21 7.25 -2.73 8.57
C GLY A 21 8.10 -1.44 8.54
N GLU A 22 8.83 -1.21 7.45
CA GLU A 22 9.81 -0.13 7.34
C GLU A 22 9.58 0.67 6.06
N GLY A 23 9.88 1.97 6.07
CA GLY A 23 9.91 2.79 4.87
C GLY A 23 8.52 2.98 4.25
N GLU A 24 8.45 2.92 2.93
CA GLU A 24 7.20 3.12 2.19
C GLU A 24 6.15 2.06 2.52
N ASP A 25 6.53 0.79 2.62
CA ASP A 25 5.60 -0.31 2.88
C ASP A 25 4.79 -0.06 4.17
N ALA A 26 5.45 0.51 5.18
CA ALA A 26 4.82 0.88 6.45
C ALA A 26 3.81 2.02 6.35
N ARG A 27 4.16 3.03 5.57
CA ARG A 27 3.32 4.20 5.33
C ARG A 27 2.10 3.81 4.51
N ILE A 28 2.26 2.90 3.54
CA ILE A 28 1.16 2.33 2.75
C ILE A 28 0.24 1.53 3.67
N LYS A 29 0.74 0.54 4.42
CA LYS A 29 -0.08 -0.28 5.35
C LYS A 29 -0.82 0.59 6.37
N SER A 30 -0.16 1.62 6.92
CA SER A 30 -0.79 2.61 7.81
C SER A 30 -1.90 3.41 7.12
N ALA A 31 -1.67 3.87 5.89
CA ALA A 31 -2.67 4.61 5.12
C ALA A 31 -3.87 3.77 4.70
N ILE A 32 -3.67 2.48 4.43
CA ILE A 32 -4.76 1.54 4.19
C ILE A 32 -5.53 1.31 5.50
N GLY A 33 -4.88 0.88 6.58
CA GLY A 33 -5.57 0.55 7.83
C GLY A 33 -6.22 1.76 8.51
N ILE A 34 -5.46 2.81 8.80
CA ILE A 34 -5.96 4.00 9.52
C ILE A 34 -6.74 4.91 8.59
N GLY A 35 -6.21 5.16 7.38
CA GLY A 35 -6.84 6.10 6.44
C GLY A 35 -8.22 5.67 5.98
N SER A 36 -8.46 4.36 5.79
CA SER A 36 -9.81 3.85 5.45
C SER A 36 -10.83 4.17 6.54
N LEU A 37 -10.50 3.88 7.79
CA LEU A 37 -11.39 4.12 8.92
C LEU A 37 -11.64 5.62 9.13
N LEU A 38 -10.60 6.44 9.02
CA LEU A 38 -10.75 7.90 9.09
C LEU A 38 -11.61 8.45 7.96
N ALA A 39 -11.49 7.91 6.74
CA ALA A 39 -12.34 8.29 5.61
C ALA A 39 -13.82 7.96 5.85
N ASP A 40 -14.09 6.92 6.64
CA ASP A 40 -15.43 6.52 7.09
C ASP A 40 -15.92 7.31 8.32
N GLY A 41 -15.13 8.28 8.81
CA GLY A 41 -15.44 9.08 9.99
C GLY A 41 -15.25 8.33 11.30
N ILE A 42 -14.51 7.22 11.29
CA ILE A 42 -14.20 6.42 12.48
C ILE A 42 -12.81 6.82 12.98
N GLY A 43 -12.70 7.15 14.27
CA GLY A 43 -11.43 7.41 14.95
C GLY A 43 -11.29 8.85 15.46
N ASP A 44 -11.05 8.98 16.76
CA ASP A 44 -10.80 10.25 17.44
C ASP A 44 -9.30 10.53 17.61
N THR A 45 -8.52 9.46 17.74
CA THR A 45 -7.06 9.55 17.89
C THR A 45 -6.39 8.48 17.04
N ILE A 46 -5.19 8.76 16.56
CA ILE A 46 -4.42 7.81 15.75
C ILE A 46 -3.02 7.60 16.31
N ARG A 47 -2.48 6.39 16.10
CA ARG A 47 -1.07 6.06 16.28
C ARG A 47 -0.55 5.40 15.01
N VAL A 48 0.44 6.04 14.40
CA VAL A 48 1.26 5.41 13.35
C VAL A 48 2.40 4.68 14.04
N SER A 49 2.71 3.47 13.57
CA SER A 49 3.85 2.69 14.08
C SER A 49 4.78 2.39 12.92
N LEU A 50 6.07 2.69 13.06
CA LEU A 50 7.11 2.45 12.06
C LEU A 50 8.26 1.62 12.67
N THR A 51 8.91 0.79 11.85
CA THR A 51 10.20 0.15 12.21
C THR A 51 11.35 1.14 11.94
N GLU A 52 11.19 2.36 12.44
CA GLU A 52 12.10 3.50 12.32
C GLU A 52 12.18 4.18 13.70
N ASP A 53 12.98 5.23 13.82
CA ASP A 53 12.97 6.04 15.04
C ASP A 53 11.59 6.71 15.20
N SER A 54 11.02 6.62 16.40
CA SER A 54 9.67 7.09 16.73
C SER A 54 9.32 8.50 16.24
N PRO A 55 10.24 9.47 16.15
CA PRO A 55 9.87 10.79 15.66
C PRO A 55 9.45 10.83 14.18
N HIS A 56 9.80 9.81 13.39
CA HIS A 56 9.36 9.67 11.99
C HIS A 56 7.87 9.28 11.86
N GLU A 57 7.24 8.82 12.94
CA GLU A 57 5.81 8.46 12.96
C GLU A 57 4.93 9.72 12.90
N ILE A 58 5.38 10.83 13.51
CA ILE A 58 4.60 12.07 13.67
C ILE A 58 4.27 12.72 12.31
N PRO A 59 5.23 12.92 11.37
CA PRO A 59 4.93 13.48 10.06
C PRO A 59 3.92 12.66 9.26
N VAL A 60 3.97 11.32 9.38
CA VAL A 60 3.02 10.43 8.70
C VAL A 60 1.62 10.57 9.30
N ALA A 61 1.50 10.59 10.63
CA ALA A 61 0.23 10.81 11.30
C ALA A 61 -0.41 12.15 10.92
N LYS A 62 0.38 13.24 10.89
CA LYS A 62 -0.08 14.56 10.46
C LYS A 62 -0.54 14.55 9.00
N ALA A 63 0.25 13.97 8.10
CA ALA A 63 -0.09 13.90 6.68
C ALA A 63 -1.37 13.08 6.42
N LEU A 64 -1.60 11.99 7.17
CA LEU A 64 -2.85 11.23 7.11
C LEU A 64 -4.06 12.09 7.51
N ILE A 65 -3.97 12.80 8.63
CA ILE A 65 -5.04 13.69 9.10
C ILE A 65 -5.32 14.80 8.07
N GLU A 66 -4.28 15.41 7.52
CA GLU A 66 -4.42 16.44 6.49
C GLU A 66 -5.04 15.91 5.20
N ASN A 67 -4.67 14.70 4.79
CA ASN A 67 -5.26 14.04 3.62
C ASN A 67 -6.77 13.87 3.79
N ILE A 68 -7.20 13.35 4.93
CA ILE A 68 -8.62 13.12 5.23
C ILE A 68 -9.39 14.45 5.26
N LYS A 69 -8.84 15.49 5.89
CA LYS A 69 -9.48 16.82 5.91
C LYS A 69 -9.72 17.40 4.51
N LYS A 70 -8.83 17.12 3.56
CA LYS A 70 -8.97 17.59 2.16
C LYS A 70 -9.99 16.77 1.37
N THR A 71 -10.19 15.50 1.73
CA THR A 71 -11.10 14.59 1.02
C THR A 71 -12.48 14.49 1.66
N SER A 72 -12.65 14.93 2.92
CA SER A 72 -13.95 15.02 3.58
C SER A 72 -14.81 16.11 2.92
N ASN A 73 -15.91 15.70 2.30
CA ASN A 73 -16.95 16.62 1.81
C ASN A 73 -18.27 16.35 2.54
N ASN A 74 -18.66 17.26 3.43
CA ASN A 74 -19.90 17.16 4.22
C ASN A 74 -21.11 17.82 3.53
N GLU A 75 -20.92 18.47 2.37
CA GLU A 75 -21.96 19.26 1.73
C GLU A 75 -22.97 18.40 0.95
N HIS A 76 -22.56 17.20 0.53
CA HIS A 76 -23.36 16.34 -0.35
C HIS A 76 -23.70 15.02 0.34
N ARG A 77 -24.91 14.93 0.90
CA ARG A 77 -25.45 13.66 1.40
C ARG A 77 -25.93 12.82 0.24
N THR A 78 -25.36 11.63 0.04
CA THR A 78 -25.97 10.60 -0.80
C THR A 78 -27.16 9.98 -0.05
N SER A 79 -28.13 9.45 -0.78
CA SER A 79 -29.21 8.65 -0.16
C SER A 79 -28.61 7.49 0.63
N ASN A 80 -29.31 7.04 1.68
CA ASN A 80 -28.93 5.82 2.40
C ASN A 80 -29.00 4.64 1.43
N ILE A 81 -27.85 4.26 0.92
CA ILE A 81 -27.67 3.17 -0.04
C ILE A 81 -27.02 2.02 0.72
N GLU A 82 -27.57 0.82 0.55
CA GLU A 82 -26.98 -0.40 1.10
C GLU A 82 -25.60 -0.63 0.47
N LEU A 83 -24.59 -0.94 1.29
CA LEU A 83 -23.24 -1.18 0.80
C LEU A 83 -23.24 -2.40 -0.13
N SER A 84 -22.40 -2.38 -1.16
CA SER A 84 -22.19 -3.53 -2.06
C SER A 84 -21.31 -4.63 -1.45
N PHE A 85 -20.88 -4.46 -0.20
CA PHE A 85 -19.97 -5.34 0.52
C PHE A 85 -20.36 -5.44 2.00
N ASP A 86 -19.94 -6.51 2.67
CA ASP A 86 -20.07 -6.68 4.12
C ASP A 86 -18.84 -6.07 4.81
N PRO A 87 -18.98 -5.03 5.65
CA PRO A 87 -17.85 -4.43 6.36
C PRO A 87 -17.25 -5.34 7.44
N PHE A 88 -17.90 -6.45 7.80
CA PHE A 88 -17.42 -7.40 8.80
C PHE A 88 -16.80 -8.67 8.20
N SER A 89 -17.06 -8.93 6.92
CA SER A 89 -16.57 -10.13 6.23
C SER A 89 -16.07 -9.78 4.83
N TYR A 90 -14.78 -10.00 4.58
CA TYR A 90 -14.21 -9.76 3.26
C TYR A 90 -14.80 -10.72 2.21
N GLN A 91 -15.33 -10.13 1.13
CA GLN A 91 -15.66 -10.84 -0.10
C GLN A 91 -15.29 -9.96 -1.29
N ARG A 92 -14.51 -10.49 -2.23
CA ARG A 92 -14.23 -9.78 -3.48
C ARG A 92 -15.53 -9.67 -4.27
N ARG A 93 -15.87 -8.44 -4.71
CA ARG A 93 -17.01 -8.17 -5.59
C ARG A 93 -16.89 -9.06 -6.83
N PRO A 94 -17.89 -9.89 -7.14
CA PRO A 94 -17.83 -10.75 -8.31
C PRO A 94 -17.87 -9.89 -9.58
N SER A 95 -17.14 -10.32 -10.60
CA SER A 95 -17.15 -9.75 -11.94
C SER A 95 -16.94 -10.84 -12.98
N GLU A 96 -17.34 -10.59 -14.23
CA GLU A 96 -16.98 -11.48 -15.33
C GLU A 96 -15.52 -11.26 -15.71
N THR A 97 -14.86 -12.32 -16.17
CA THR A 97 -13.51 -12.17 -16.73
C THR A 97 -13.59 -11.54 -18.11
N LEU A 98 -12.94 -10.39 -18.27
CA LEU A 98 -12.82 -9.64 -19.50
C LEU A 98 -11.40 -9.76 -20.05
N ALA A 99 -11.26 -9.88 -21.36
CA ALA A 99 -9.99 -9.74 -22.06
C ALA A 99 -9.90 -8.33 -22.65
N VAL A 100 -8.86 -7.58 -22.30
CA VAL A 100 -8.60 -6.21 -22.79
C VAL A 100 -7.26 -6.13 -23.49
N GLY A 101 -7.03 -5.07 -24.27
CA GLY A 101 -5.75 -4.81 -24.90
C GLY A 101 -4.60 -4.80 -23.88
N GLY A 102 -3.65 -5.69 -24.08
CA GLY A 102 -2.45 -5.82 -23.26
C GLY A 102 -1.32 -4.91 -23.73
N ILE A 103 -0.30 -4.80 -22.87
CA ILE A 103 1.00 -4.24 -23.24
C ILE A 103 1.86 -5.35 -23.84
N GLY A 104 2.28 -5.17 -25.10
CA GLY A 104 3.08 -6.16 -25.83
C GLY A 104 2.89 -6.06 -27.34
N ASP A 105 2.82 -7.21 -28.00
CA ASP A 105 2.61 -7.29 -29.44
C ASP A 105 1.16 -6.89 -29.80
N PRO A 106 0.93 -6.29 -30.99
CA PRO A 106 -0.42 -5.98 -31.46
C PRO A 106 -1.31 -7.24 -31.45
N GLY A 107 -2.34 -7.23 -30.61
CA GLY A 107 -3.26 -8.36 -30.41
C GLY A 107 -3.08 -9.11 -29.09
N ASP A 108 -2.05 -8.80 -28.31
CA ASP A 108 -1.92 -9.32 -26.94
C ASP A 108 -3.12 -8.89 -26.10
N GLN A 109 -3.71 -9.86 -25.39
CA GLN A 109 -4.82 -9.64 -24.49
C GLN A 109 -4.45 -10.01 -23.07
N VAL A 110 -4.84 -9.14 -22.13
CA VAL A 110 -4.71 -9.36 -20.70
C VAL A 110 -6.09 -9.61 -20.12
N ARG A 111 -6.21 -10.66 -19.30
CA ARG A 111 -7.45 -11.01 -18.61
C ARG A 111 -7.54 -10.32 -17.25
N LEU A 112 -8.69 -9.75 -16.92
CA LEU A 112 -9.01 -9.14 -15.63
C LEU A 112 -10.45 -9.46 -15.23
N GLY A 113 -10.79 -9.29 -13.95
CA GLY A 113 -12.11 -9.64 -13.43
C GLY A 113 -12.27 -11.14 -13.10
N GLY A 114 -13.32 -11.47 -12.36
CA GLY A 114 -13.53 -12.82 -11.84
C GLY A 114 -12.41 -13.25 -10.90
N ALA A 115 -11.79 -14.40 -11.16
CA ALA A 115 -10.69 -14.95 -10.37
C ALA A 115 -9.29 -14.44 -10.81
N GLU A 116 -9.21 -13.59 -11.83
CA GLU A 116 -7.94 -13.06 -12.32
C GLU A 116 -7.29 -12.10 -11.32
N LEU A 117 -5.96 -11.96 -11.40
CA LEU A 117 -5.21 -10.98 -10.62
C LEU A 117 -5.67 -9.56 -10.94
N ILE A 118 -5.65 -8.70 -9.92
CA ILE A 118 -5.89 -7.27 -10.11
C ILE A 118 -4.76 -6.67 -10.94
N ARG A 119 -5.12 -6.03 -12.05
CA ARG A 119 -4.18 -5.52 -13.05
C ARG A 119 -3.74 -4.10 -12.76
N VAL A 120 -2.50 -3.79 -13.15
CA VAL A 120 -1.99 -2.41 -13.10
C VAL A 120 -2.11 -1.75 -14.47
N VAL A 121 -2.89 -0.67 -14.50
CA VAL A 121 -3.10 0.18 -15.68
C VAL A 121 -2.16 1.38 -15.60
N VAL A 122 -1.64 1.81 -16.74
CA VAL A 122 -0.89 3.07 -16.88
C VAL A 122 -1.47 3.91 -18.00
N SER A 123 -1.24 5.23 -17.98
CA SER A 123 -1.55 6.10 -19.13
C SER A 123 -0.58 5.87 -20.28
N GLN A 124 -0.98 6.18 -21.50
CA GLN A 124 -0.12 6.16 -22.69
C GLN A 124 1.15 6.99 -22.48
N SER A 125 1.02 8.19 -21.90
CA SER A 125 2.17 9.05 -21.61
C SER A 125 3.19 8.39 -20.66
N ASN A 126 2.70 7.68 -19.63
CA ASN A 126 3.58 6.96 -18.71
C ASN A 126 4.19 5.72 -19.38
N PHE A 127 3.40 5.02 -20.19
CA PHE A 127 3.85 3.87 -20.98
C PHE A 127 5.00 4.24 -21.92
N ASP A 128 4.85 5.30 -22.73
CA ASP A 128 5.86 5.74 -23.69
C ASP A 128 7.21 6.06 -23.00
N LYS A 129 7.16 6.66 -21.80
CA LYS A 129 8.34 6.97 -20.99
C LYS A 129 9.04 5.73 -20.43
N MET A 130 8.36 4.59 -20.31
CA MET A 130 8.92 3.35 -19.74
C MET A 130 9.10 2.21 -20.75
N ALA A 131 8.54 2.31 -21.96
CA ALA A 131 8.52 1.26 -22.98
C ALA A 131 9.91 0.63 -23.22
N HIS A 132 10.95 1.45 -23.31
CA HIS A 132 12.34 1.02 -23.51
C HIS A 132 12.97 0.23 -22.35
N LYS A 133 12.28 0.12 -21.20
CA LYS A 133 12.76 -0.58 -19.99
C LYS A 133 11.92 -1.80 -19.62
N ILE A 134 10.78 -2.04 -20.27
CA ILE A 134 9.80 -3.05 -19.85
C ILE A 134 10.42 -4.44 -19.69
N ASP A 135 11.26 -4.87 -20.62
CA ASP A 135 11.92 -6.19 -20.57
C ASP A 135 12.84 -6.37 -19.35
N LYS A 136 13.32 -5.26 -18.76
CA LYS A 136 14.20 -5.25 -17.60
C LYS A 136 13.45 -5.07 -16.27
N MET A 137 12.14 -4.85 -16.32
CA MET A 137 11.32 -4.55 -15.13
C MET A 137 10.79 -5.81 -14.44
N GLY A 138 10.96 -6.99 -15.06
CA GLY A 138 10.51 -8.28 -14.50
C GLY A 138 9.01 -8.27 -14.22
N ASP A 139 8.64 -8.63 -13.00
CA ASP A 139 7.24 -8.69 -12.57
C ASP A 139 6.61 -7.29 -12.36
N TYR A 140 7.42 -6.23 -12.23
CA TYR A 140 6.95 -4.85 -12.05
C TYR A 140 6.76 -4.16 -13.40
N LYS A 141 5.99 -4.76 -14.30
CA LYS A 141 5.70 -4.16 -15.60
C LYS A 141 4.26 -3.66 -15.67
N PRO A 142 3.99 -2.59 -16.45
CA PRO A 142 2.63 -2.20 -16.75
C PRO A 142 1.95 -3.33 -17.54
N GLU A 143 0.65 -3.56 -17.32
CA GLU A 143 -0.09 -4.65 -17.96
C GLU A 143 -1.08 -4.14 -19.01
N ILE A 144 -1.67 -2.96 -18.78
CA ILE A 144 -2.74 -2.38 -19.60
C ILE A 144 -2.45 -0.88 -19.81
N VAL A 145 -2.70 -0.38 -21.02
CA VAL A 145 -2.69 1.07 -21.30
C VAL A 145 -4.12 1.60 -21.26
N TYR A 146 -4.38 2.62 -20.46
CA TYR A 146 -5.72 3.18 -20.21
C TYR A 146 -6.46 3.52 -21.51
N GLU A 147 -5.79 4.24 -22.42
CA GLU A 147 -6.36 4.72 -23.68
C GLU A 147 -6.64 3.61 -24.69
N LEU A 148 -6.08 2.41 -24.50
CA LEU A 148 -6.25 1.26 -25.40
C LEU A 148 -7.21 0.19 -24.86
N ALA A 149 -7.71 0.37 -23.64
CA ALA A 149 -8.43 -0.67 -22.89
C ALA A 149 -9.97 -0.60 -22.97
N ASP A 150 -10.52 0.26 -23.85
CA ASP A 150 -11.97 0.47 -24.03
C ASP A 150 -12.75 0.66 -22.70
N ILE A 151 -12.18 1.49 -21.82
CA ILE A 151 -12.70 1.73 -20.48
C ILE A 151 -13.90 2.68 -20.57
N LYS A 152 -15.01 2.29 -19.93
CA LYS A 152 -16.17 3.18 -19.79
C LYS A 152 -16.04 4.07 -18.56
N GLU A 153 -15.99 5.38 -18.79
CA GLU A 153 -16.10 6.37 -17.73
C GLU A 153 -17.55 6.76 -17.47
N VAL A 154 -17.96 6.79 -16.19
CA VAL A 154 -19.33 7.18 -15.78
C VAL A 154 -19.31 8.00 -14.49
N ASP A 155 -20.21 8.99 -14.39
CA ASP A 155 -20.51 9.61 -13.09
C ASP A 155 -21.45 8.66 -12.33
N PRO A 156 -21.09 8.16 -11.13
CA PRO A 156 -21.90 7.20 -10.39
C PRO A 156 -23.27 7.75 -9.95
N ARG A 157 -23.54 9.05 -10.13
CA ARG A 157 -24.83 9.71 -9.89
C ARG A 157 -25.73 9.75 -11.14
N ASP A 158 -25.19 9.51 -12.33
CA ASP A 158 -25.99 9.45 -13.57
C ASP A 158 -26.70 8.11 -13.69
N GLU A 159 -27.92 8.04 -13.16
CA GLU A 159 -28.75 6.84 -13.14
C GLU A 159 -29.02 6.30 -14.55
N ASN A 160 -29.18 7.19 -15.54
CA ASN A 160 -29.44 6.78 -16.93
C ASN A 160 -28.21 6.14 -17.57
N ALA A 161 -27.02 6.68 -17.30
CA ALA A 161 -25.77 6.08 -17.79
C ALA A 161 -25.51 4.70 -17.17
N ILE A 162 -25.79 4.55 -15.87
CA ILE A 162 -25.65 3.27 -15.18
C ILE A 162 -26.71 2.26 -15.67
N ALA A 163 -27.97 2.67 -15.84
CA ALA A 163 -29.02 1.79 -16.36
C ALA A 163 -28.65 1.23 -17.74
N ARG A 164 -28.15 2.08 -18.66
CA ARG A 164 -27.66 1.63 -19.97
C ARG A 164 -26.51 0.62 -19.89
N LEU A 165 -25.62 0.76 -18.91
CA LEU A 165 -24.54 -0.21 -18.70
C LEU A 165 -25.10 -1.54 -18.20
N ASN A 166 -26.00 -1.50 -17.23
CA ASN A 166 -26.60 -2.69 -16.63
C ASN A 166 -27.51 -3.47 -17.60
N GLU A 167 -28.18 -2.76 -18.52
CA GLU A 167 -28.98 -3.36 -19.59
C GLU A 167 -28.12 -4.05 -20.66
N ASN A 168 -26.83 -3.70 -20.77
CA ASN A 168 -25.94 -4.33 -21.71
C ASN A 168 -25.67 -5.80 -21.32
N SER A 169 -25.87 -6.72 -22.26
CA SER A 169 -25.59 -8.14 -22.08
C SER A 169 -24.09 -8.46 -22.00
N THR A 170 -23.22 -7.60 -22.52
CA THR A 170 -21.77 -7.81 -22.50
C THR A 170 -21.11 -7.06 -21.34
N SER A 171 -20.19 -7.73 -20.65
CA SER A 171 -19.33 -7.07 -19.66
C SER A 171 -18.43 -6.02 -20.30
N GLN A 172 -18.11 -4.99 -19.52
CA GLN A 172 -17.27 -3.85 -19.92
C GLN A 172 -16.49 -3.39 -18.70
N LEU A 173 -15.23 -2.97 -18.90
CA LEU A 173 -14.42 -2.37 -17.85
C LEU A 173 -14.91 -0.94 -17.57
N VAL A 174 -15.32 -0.66 -16.34
CA VAL A 174 -15.92 0.62 -15.95
C VAL A 174 -15.05 1.33 -14.91
N THR A 175 -14.98 2.65 -14.97
CA THR A 175 -14.38 3.51 -13.94
C THR A 175 -15.26 4.72 -13.66
N VAL A 176 -15.07 5.33 -12.48
CA VAL A 176 -15.62 6.66 -12.21
C VAL A 176 -14.95 7.67 -13.13
N LYS A 177 -15.75 8.55 -13.73
CA LYS A 177 -15.28 9.66 -14.59
C LYS A 177 -14.42 10.65 -13.82
N ASP A 178 -13.42 11.24 -14.48
CA ASP A 178 -12.68 12.37 -13.91
C ASP A 178 -13.58 13.60 -13.71
N GLU A 179 -13.13 14.52 -12.85
CA GLU A 179 -13.78 15.77 -12.46
C GLU A 179 -15.15 15.59 -11.78
N VAL A 180 -15.43 14.39 -11.26
CA VAL A 180 -16.57 14.15 -10.37
C VAL A 180 -16.27 14.78 -9.00
N ASP A 181 -17.19 15.62 -8.54
CA ASP A 181 -17.10 16.26 -7.23
C ASP A 181 -17.60 15.34 -6.11
N LEU A 182 -16.92 14.20 -5.94
CA LEU A 182 -17.14 13.26 -4.86
C LEU A 182 -15.77 12.81 -4.31
N PRO A 183 -15.66 12.52 -3.00
CA PRO A 183 -14.50 11.83 -2.47
C PRO A 183 -14.30 10.49 -3.21
N VAL A 184 -13.05 10.13 -3.50
CA VAL A 184 -12.70 8.97 -4.36
C VAL A 184 -13.33 7.67 -3.83
N ILE A 185 -13.16 7.38 -2.54
CA ILE A 185 -13.73 6.20 -1.89
C ILE A 185 -15.26 6.19 -2.05
N SER A 186 -15.92 7.30 -1.73
CA SER A 186 -17.37 7.43 -1.86
C SER A 186 -17.87 7.25 -3.29
N ALA A 187 -17.15 7.81 -4.27
CA ALA A 187 -17.52 7.71 -5.68
C ALA A 187 -17.46 6.25 -6.19
N PHE A 188 -16.41 5.52 -5.82
CA PHE A 188 -16.26 4.12 -6.23
C PHE A 188 -17.18 3.17 -5.45
N ARG A 189 -17.44 3.41 -4.16
CA ARG A 189 -18.47 2.66 -3.42
C ARG A 189 -19.86 2.86 -4.03
N LEU A 190 -20.19 4.10 -4.40
CA LEU A 190 -21.45 4.42 -5.08
C LEU A 190 -21.56 3.74 -6.46
N LEU A 191 -20.48 3.75 -7.24
CA LEU A 191 -20.41 3.01 -8.50
C LEU A 191 -20.63 1.52 -8.27
N ALA A 192 -19.91 0.91 -7.33
CA ALA A 192 -19.97 -0.52 -7.04
C ALA A 192 -21.36 -0.98 -6.60
N THR A 193 -22.11 -0.15 -5.87
CA THR A 193 -23.49 -0.46 -5.50
C THR A 193 -24.47 -0.39 -6.66
N ARG A 194 -24.31 0.56 -7.58
CA ARG A 194 -25.28 0.74 -8.69
C ARG A 194 -24.95 -0.08 -9.93
N LEU A 195 -23.68 -0.40 -10.14
CA LEU A 195 -23.20 -1.14 -11.32
C LEU A 195 -23.42 -2.64 -11.12
N HIS A 196 -24.03 -3.29 -12.10
CA HIS A 196 -24.24 -4.74 -12.09
C HIS A 196 -22.89 -5.47 -11.89
N PRO A 197 -22.80 -6.48 -10.98
CA PRO A 197 -21.55 -7.14 -10.64
C PRO A 197 -20.70 -7.62 -11.82
N ARG A 198 -21.33 -8.14 -12.89
CA ARG A 198 -20.65 -8.59 -14.14
C ARG A 198 -19.55 -7.65 -14.67
N HIS A 199 -19.72 -6.34 -14.51
CA HIS A 199 -18.76 -5.35 -15.01
C HIS A 199 -17.58 -5.22 -14.04
N PRO A 200 -16.33 -5.47 -14.49
CA PRO A 200 -15.15 -5.20 -13.70
C PRO A 200 -14.93 -3.70 -13.51
N ILE A 201 -14.29 -3.33 -12.40
CA ILE A 201 -14.05 -1.93 -12.04
C ILE A 201 -12.54 -1.61 -12.06
N LEU A 202 -12.18 -0.54 -12.78
CA LEU A 202 -10.86 0.10 -12.67
C LEU A 202 -10.91 1.19 -11.59
N LEU A 203 -10.08 1.05 -10.56
CA LEU A 203 -9.90 2.05 -9.51
C LEU A 203 -8.88 3.12 -9.90
N LYS A 204 -9.08 4.34 -9.40
CA LYS A 204 -8.13 5.45 -9.51
C LYS A 204 -7.85 6.02 -8.13
N ASP A 205 -6.63 6.47 -7.88
CA ASP A 205 -6.24 7.17 -6.64
C ASP A 205 -6.79 8.60 -6.57
N ALA A 206 -6.98 9.24 -7.72
CA ALA A 206 -7.50 10.60 -7.84
C ALA A 206 -8.53 10.68 -8.97
N LEU A 207 -9.53 11.55 -8.79
CA LEU A 207 -10.54 11.90 -9.81
C LEU A 207 -10.34 13.31 -10.37
N ARG A 208 -9.38 14.07 -9.86
CA ARG A 208 -9.00 15.39 -10.39
C ARG A 208 -7.51 15.39 -10.66
N ARG A 209 -7.11 15.87 -11.83
CA ARG A 209 -5.69 16.06 -12.13
C ARG A 209 -5.21 17.30 -11.37
N SER A 210 -4.24 17.14 -10.48
CA SER A 210 -3.63 18.28 -9.77
C SER A 210 -2.96 19.20 -10.77
N THR A 211 -3.59 20.34 -11.07
CA THR A 211 -3.02 21.42 -11.91
C THR A 211 -1.97 22.27 -11.17
N ALA A 212 -1.70 22.00 -9.89
CA ALA A 212 -0.92 22.88 -9.02
C ALA A 212 0.58 22.53 -8.88
N ASN A 213 1.05 21.40 -9.39
CA ASN A 213 2.42 20.91 -9.13
C ASN A 213 3.47 21.28 -10.20
N ASP A 214 3.08 21.92 -11.30
CA ASP A 214 3.98 22.20 -12.44
C ASP A 214 5.13 23.18 -12.15
N LYS A 215 5.09 23.96 -11.06
CA LYS A 215 6.09 25.00 -10.79
C LYS A 215 7.15 24.68 -9.74
N ALA A 216 6.98 23.63 -8.93
CA ALA A 216 7.89 23.35 -7.79
C ALA A 216 8.79 22.11 -7.97
N ARG A 217 8.61 21.32 -9.05
CA ARG A 217 9.22 19.98 -9.17
C ARG A 217 10.46 19.89 -10.07
N MET A 218 10.83 20.96 -10.78
CA MET A 218 11.88 20.91 -11.83
C MET A 218 13.35 20.85 -11.36
N THR A 219 13.68 20.67 -10.07
CA THR A 219 15.09 20.84 -9.62
C THR A 219 15.77 19.63 -8.96
N ASN A 220 15.12 18.49 -8.75
CA ASN A 220 15.69 17.48 -7.85
C ASN A 220 16.11 16.17 -8.54
N ASP A 221 17.23 16.22 -9.26
CA ASP A 221 17.99 15.08 -9.83
C ASP A 221 18.07 13.89 -8.85
N GLU A 222 17.45 12.76 -9.21
CA GLU A 222 17.17 11.61 -8.35
C GLU A 222 18.32 10.58 -8.41
N ARG A 223 19.16 10.54 -7.38
CA ARG A 223 20.01 9.37 -7.08
C ARG A 223 19.55 8.78 -5.74
N SER A 224 18.90 7.62 -5.83
CA SER A 224 18.40 6.76 -4.74
C SER A 224 17.20 7.27 -3.91
N PRO A 225 16.06 6.53 -3.86
CA PRO A 225 14.86 6.92 -3.12
C PRO A 225 15.00 6.93 -1.58
N ASN A 226 15.95 6.17 -1.02
CA ASN A 226 16.08 6.01 0.44
C ASN A 226 17.01 7.05 1.11
N ASP A 227 17.78 7.84 0.36
CA ASP A 227 18.84 8.69 0.93
C ASP A 227 18.39 10.11 1.32
N ARG A 228 17.14 10.50 1.06
CA ARG A 228 16.68 11.90 1.24
C ARG A 228 16.05 12.23 2.59
N MET A 229 15.95 11.29 3.55
CA MET A 229 15.43 11.59 4.89
C MET A 229 16.49 11.94 5.95
N THR A 230 17.80 11.91 5.62
CA THR A 230 18.89 12.03 6.61
C THR A 230 19.78 13.27 6.47
N LYS A 231 19.48 14.24 5.60
CA LYS A 231 20.31 15.46 5.47
C LYS A 231 19.70 16.65 6.22
N GLU A 232 20.26 16.91 7.40
CA GLU A 232 20.07 18.17 8.15
C GLU A 232 20.61 19.36 7.34
N GLN A 233 19.84 20.46 7.26
CA GLN A 233 20.32 21.78 6.85
C GLN A 233 19.78 22.88 7.78
N PRO A 234 20.52 24.00 7.95
CA PRO A 234 20.41 24.84 9.13
C PRO A 234 19.30 25.91 9.06
N ASP A 235 18.45 25.83 10.09
CA ASP A 235 17.73 26.85 10.87
C ASP A 235 17.17 28.13 10.22
N ALA A 236 15.85 28.29 10.32
CA ALA A 236 15.17 29.57 10.33
C ALA A 236 13.96 29.50 11.29
N SER A 237 14.05 30.23 12.40
CA SER A 237 13.04 30.21 13.48
C SER A 237 11.91 31.21 13.23
N ILE A 238 10.66 30.77 13.40
CA ILE A 238 9.48 31.65 13.51
C ILE A 238 8.88 31.48 14.92
N ARG A 239 8.76 32.60 15.65
CA ARG A 239 8.26 32.65 17.04
C ARG A 239 6.74 32.82 17.08
N GLY A 240 6.06 31.96 17.84
CA GLY A 240 4.67 32.15 18.25
C GLY A 240 4.11 30.96 19.05
N SER A 241 3.91 31.16 20.37
CA SER A 241 3.26 30.28 21.36
C SER A 241 3.89 28.90 21.69
N GLY A 242 4.59 28.86 22.83
CA GLY A 242 4.40 27.86 23.90
C GLY A 242 4.88 26.41 23.76
N PHE A 243 5.13 25.89 22.57
CA PHE A 243 5.74 24.56 22.36
C PHE A 243 6.51 24.56 21.03
N VAL A 244 7.84 24.68 21.11
CA VAL A 244 8.71 24.70 19.93
C VAL A 244 9.08 23.27 19.57
N ILE A 245 8.40 22.70 18.59
CA ILE A 245 8.92 21.54 17.87
C ILE A 245 10.16 22.04 17.11
N PRO A 246 11.35 21.43 17.27
CA PRO A 246 12.54 21.84 16.55
C PRO A 246 12.27 21.94 15.04
N SER A 247 12.77 22.97 14.37
CA SER A 247 12.66 23.13 12.90
C SER A 247 13.26 21.95 12.13
N THR A 248 14.08 21.11 12.77
CA THR A 248 14.57 19.83 12.26
C THR A 248 13.49 18.75 12.12
N PHE A 249 12.31 18.95 12.72
CA PHE A 249 11.12 18.10 12.57
C PHE A 249 10.13 18.61 11.52
N ASP A 250 10.38 19.77 10.94
CA ASP A 250 9.59 20.31 9.84
C ASP A 250 10.06 19.65 8.54
N ILE A 251 9.81 18.34 8.43
CA ILE A 251 9.89 17.63 7.15
C ILE A 251 8.76 18.23 6.31
N ARG A 252 9.08 19.28 5.53
CA ARG A 252 8.20 19.76 4.46
C ARG A 252 7.76 18.52 3.70
N HIS A 253 6.49 18.17 3.81
CA HIS A 253 5.91 16.95 3.26
C HIS A 253 6.42 16.78 1.83
N SER A 254 7.25 15.76 1.60
CA SER A 254 7.68 15.50 0.23
C SER A 254 6.41 15.27 -0.56
N SER A 255 6.31 15.89 -1.75
CA SER A 255 5.11 15.76 -2.57
C SER A 255 4.75 14.28 -2.81
N PHE A 256 5.75 13.39 -2.79
CA PHE A 256 5.59 11.95 -2.86
C PHE A 256 4.94 11.33 -1.62
N LEU A 257 5.28 11.74 -0.39
CA LEU A 257 4.62 11.20 0.82
C LEU A 257 3.11 11.45 0.76
N GLN A 258 2.70 12.65 0.35
CA GLN A 258 1.28 12.96 0.21
C GLN A 258 0.62 12.06 -0.85
N THR A 259 1.22 11.95 -2.04
CA THR A 259 0.72 11.07 -3.11
C THR A 259 0.62 9.61 -2.65
N LEU A 260 1.64 9.10 -1.96
CA LEU A 260 1.68 7.75 -1.41
C LEU A 260 0.52 7.53 -0.45
N LEU A 261 0.32 8.41 0.53
CA LEU A 261 -0.75 8.26 1.51
C LEU A 261 -2.13 8.38 0.86
N THR A 262 -2.32 9.33 -0.06
CA THR A 262 -3.58 9.51 -0.80
C THR A 262 -3.92 8.29 -1.64
N ALA A 263 -2.99 7.79 -2.46
CA ALA A 263 -3.23 6.61 -3.28
C ALA A 263 -3.46 5.35 -2.44
N SER A 264 -2.70 5.18 -1.36
CA SER A 264 -2.83 4.04 -0.47
C SER A 264 -4.16 4.04 0.26
N THR A 265 -4.59 5.18 0.81
CA THR A 265 -5.92 5.30 1.40
C THR A 265 -6.98 5.04 0.33
N ASN A 266 -7.02 5.80 -0.77
CA ASN A 266 -8.14 5.71 -1.70
C ASN A 266 -8.27 4.34 -2.39
N ILE A 267 -7.19 3.82 -2.96
CA ILE A 267 -7.23 2.52 -3.65
C ILE A 267 -7.28 1.39 -2.61
N GLY A 268 -6.46 1.45 -1.57
CA GLY A 268 -6.38 0.39 -0.58
C GLY A 268 -7.67 0.20 0.22
N SER A 269 -8.39 1.26 0.59
CA SER A 269 -9.71 1.15 1.21
C SER A 269 -10.67 0.34 0.34
N LEU A 270 -10.75 0.69 -0.95
CA LEU A 270 -11.65 0.04 -1.91
C LEU A 270 -11.27 -1.42 -2.14
N LEU A 271 -9.98 -1.73 -2.17
CA LEU A 271 -9.51 -3.11 -2.25
C LEU A 271 -9.88 -3.92 -0.99
N CYS A 272 -9.79 -3.32 0.20
CA CYS A 272 -10.24 -3.93 1.46
C CYS A 272 -11.76 -4.10 1.52
N ASP A 273 -12.53 -3.26 0.84
CA ASP A 273 -13.98 -3.44 0.63
C ASP A 273 -14.29 -4.55 -0.41
N GLY A 274 -13.28 -5.13 -1.05
CA GLY A 274 -13.43 -6.13 -2.11
C GLY A 274 -13.78 -5.54 -3.48
N ILE A 275 -13.67 -4.21 -3.66
CA ILE A 275 -13.99 -3.51 -4.90
C ILE A 275 -12.71 -3.34 -5.74
N GLY A 276 -12.79 -3.64 -7.03
CA GLY A 276 -11.73 -3.36 -8.00
C GLY A 276 -11.12 -4.60 -8.65
N ASP A 277 -10.88 -4.50 -9.95
CA ASP A 277 -10.29 -5.55 -10.80
C ASP A 277 -9.05 -5.05 -11.54
N ALA A 278 -8.87 -3.73 -11.58
CA ALA A 278 -7.67 -3.06 -12.05
C ALA A 278 -7.46 -1.77 -11.25
N ILE A 279 -6.22 -1.26 -11.22
CA ILE A 279 -5.88 0.00 -10.55
C ILE A 279 -5.06 0.91 -11.45
N LEU A 280 -5.19 2.22 -11.25
CA LEU A 280 -4.41 3.26 -11.91
C LEU A 280 -4.01 4.33 -10.89
N VAL A 281 -2.71 4.54 -10.71
CA VAL A 281 -2.15 5.65 -9.92
C VAL A 281 -1.82 6.81 -10.85
N GLN A 282 -2.54 7.92 -10.69
CA GLN A 282 -2.42 9.14 -11.49
C GLN A 282 -1.81 10.31 -10.71
N GLY A 283 -1.84 10.28 -9.37
CA GLY A 283 -1.28 11.35 -8.52
C GLY A 283 0.24 11.44 -8.54
N GLU A 284 0.93 10.44 -9.10
CA GLU A 284 2.39 10.41 -9.25
C GLU A 284 2.79 10.56 -10.73
N GLU A 285 3.59 11.59 -11.01
CA GLU A 285 4.02 11.93 -12.38
C GLU A 285 5.19 11.09 -12.86
N ALA A 286 6.06 10.65 -11.93
CA ALA A 286 7.21 9.81 -12.24
C ALA A 286 6.72 8.38 -12.56
N PRO A 287 6.79 7.92 -13.82
CA PRO A 287 6.12 6.68 -14.24
C PRO A 287 6.58 5.44 -13.47
N GLY A 288 7.89 5.36 -13.18
CA GLY A 288 8.45 4.26 -12.39
C GLY A 288 8.01 4.28 -10.92
N GLN A 289 7.85 5.48 -10.32
CA GLN A 289 7.36 5.61 -8.95
C GLN A 289 5.87 5.29 -8.85
N ALA A 290 5.06 5.76 -9.80
CA ALA A 290 3.63 5.45 -9.91
C ALA A 290 3.38 3.94 -10.05
N LEU A 291 4.16 3.27 -10.91
CA LEU A 291 4.07 1.83 -11.12
C LEU A 291 4.45 1.06 -9.85
N ARG A 292 5.59 1.41 -9.23
CA ARG A 292 6.05 0.81 -7.98
C ARG A 292 5.03 0.99 -6.86
N LEU A 293 4.46 2.19 -6.73
CA LEU A 293 3.41 2.49 -5.75
C LEU A 293 2.16 1.64 -6.00
N SER A 294 1.73 1.49 -7.26
CA SER A 294 0.59 0.64 -7.63
C SER A 294 0.75 -0.79 -7.12
N TYR A 295 1.91 -1.41 -7.41
CA TYR A 295 2.22 -2.75 -6.91
C TYR A 295 2.25 -2.77 -5.37
N ASN A 296 2.99 -1.86 -4.72
CA ASN A 296 3.08 -1.83 -3.26
C ASN A 296 1.71 -1.69 -2.57
N VAL A 297 0.77 -0.92 -3.12
CA VAL A 297 -0.61 -0.85 -2.63
C VAL A 297 -1.33 -2.20 -2.77
N LEU A 298 -1.21 -2.88 -3.91
CA LEU A 298 -1.81 -4.22 -4.10
C LEU A 298 -1.28 -5.26 -3.11
N GLN A 299 0.02 -5.24 -2.78
CA GLN A 299 0.59 -6.16 -1.79
C GLN A 299 0.19 -5.78 -0.37
N ALA A 300 0.19 -4.49 -0.03
CA ALA A 300 -0.22 -4.05 1.29
C ALA A 300 -1.72 -4.32 1.56
N ALA A 301 -2.57 -4.28 0.53
CA ALA A 301 -3.97 -4.68 0.62
C ALA A 301 -4.17 -6.21 0.62
N GLY A 302 -3.12 -7.01 0.43
CA GLY A 302 -3.19 -8.47 0.33
C GLY A 302 -3.74 -9.00 -1.01
N SER A 303 -4.02 -8.11 -1.97
CA SER A 303 -4.63 -8.47 -3.25
C SER A 303 -3.65 -9.10 -4.25
N ARG A 304 -2.34 -8.85 -4.11
CA ARG A 304 -1.31 -9.44 -4.99
C ARG A 304 0.04 -9.50 -4.29
N ILE A 305 0.69 -10.67 -4.31
CA ILE A 305 2.02 -10.87 -3.71
C ILE A 305 3.07 -10.93 -4.82
N PHE A 306 4.09 -10.07 -4.77
CA PHE A 306 5.14 -10.00 -5.81
C PHE A 306 6.57 -9.90 -5.28
N LYS A 307 6.75 -9.55 -4.00
CA LYS A 307 8.02 -9.61 -3.28
C LYS A 307 7.82 -10.32 -1.95
N THR A 308 8.92 -10.57 -1.24
CA THR A 308 8.86 -11.02 0.16
C THR A 308 8.09 -9.99 0.98
N ASP A 309 7.15 -10.45 1.82
CA ASP A 309 6.40 -9.57 2.71
C ASP A 309 6.98 -9.62 4.12
N TYR A 310 7.13 -8.45 4.73
CA TYR A 310 7.74 -8.30 6.04
C TYR A 310 6.74 -7.69 7.02
N VAL A 311 6.57 -8.38 8.14
CA VAL A 311 5.76 -7.94 9.28
C VAL A 311 6.74 -7.63 10.41
N ALA A 312 6.98 -6.36 10.71
CA ALA A 312 7.92 -5.97 11.77
C ALA A 312 7.21 -5.14 12.84
N CYS A 313 7.50 -5.43 14.11
CA CYS A 313 7.00 -4.64 15.22
C CYS A 313 7.72 -3.28 15.29
N PRO A 314 7.07 -2.21 15.80
CA PRO A 314 7.78 -0.98 16.12
C PRO A 314 8.85 -1.22 17.18
N SER A 315 9.85 -0.34 17.22
CA SER A 315 10.85 -0.37 18.29
C SER A 315 10.19 0.00 19.64
N CYS A 316 10.51 -0.75 20.71
CA CYS A 316 10.00 -0.45 22.05
C CYS A 316 11.01 -0.86 23.13
N GLY A 317 10.77 -0.46 24.39
CA GLY A 317 11.69 -0.79 25.51
C GLY A 317 11.82 -2.27 25.85
N ARG A 318 11.05 -3.17 25.22
CA ARG A 318 11.12 -4.62 25.41
C ARG A 318 11.97 -5.32 24.36
N THR A 319 12.35 -4.60 23.31
CA THR A 319 13.10 -5.12 22.18
C THR A 319 14.47 -5.64 22.64
N LEU A 320 14.82 -6.85 22.22
CA LEU A 320 16.03 -7.58 22.67
C LEU A 320 17.23 -7.48 21.70
N PHE A 321 17.04 -6.89 20.53
CA PHE A 321 18.06 -6.64 19.51
C PHE A 321 17.71 -5.36 18.72
N ASN A 322 18.65 -4.76 17.99
CA ASN A 322 18.31 -3.58 17.20
C ASN A 322 17.40 -3.97 16.00
N LEU A 323 16.13 -3.55 16.06
CA LEU A 323 15.08 -3.94 15.11
C LEU A 323 15.38 -3.49 13.68
N GLN A 324 15.85 -2.24 13.54
CA GLN A 324 16.12 -1.60 12.26
C GLN A 324 17.24 -2.35 11.52
N THR A 325 18.41 -2.51 12.17
CA THR A 325 19.56 -3.20 11.57
C THR A 325 19.29 -4.68 11.31
N THR A 326 18.54 -5.34 12.20
CA THR A 326 18.18 -6.76 12.01
C THR A 326 17.19 -6.93 10.86
N THR A 327 16.19 -6.05 10.75
CA THR A 327 15.24 -6.05 9.63
C THR A 327 15.96 -5.82 8.30
N ALA A 328 16.90 -4.89 8.25
CA ALA A 328 17.72 -4.65 7.07
C ALA A 328 18.53 -5.90 6.66
N LYS A 329 19.20 -6.57 7.61
CA LYS A 329 19.95 -7.81 7.34
C LYS A 329 19.06 -8.94 6.81
N ILE A 330 17.89 -9.14 7.43
CA ILE A 330 16.93 -10.15 6.99
C ILE A 330 16.44 -9.82 5.56
N LYS A 331 16.09 -8.56 5.30
CA LYS A 331 15.67 -8.10 3.97
C LYS A 331 16.73 -8.31 2.90
N GLU A 332 17.97 -7.95 3.19
CA GLU A 332 19.11 -8.17 2.29
C GLU A 332 19.23 -9.66 1.94
N ALA A 333 19.10 -10.53 2.95
CA ALA A 333 19.19 -11.97 2.78
C ALA A 333 17.98 -12.60 2.07
N THR A 334 16.77 -12.02 2.14
CA THR A 334 15.53 -12.73 1.79
C THR A 334 14.61 -12.01 0.79
N SER A 335 14.86 -10.74 0.42
CA SER A 335 13.95 -9.92 -0.41
C SER A 335 13.52 -10.52 -1.75
N HIS A 336 14.33 -11.40 -2.33
CA HIS A 336 14.07 -12.09 -3.59
C HIS A 336 13.02 -13.22 -3.48
N LEU A 337 12.64 -13.64 -2.27
CA LEU A 337 11.72 -14.75 -2.03
C LEU A 337 10.25 -14.36 -2.22
N LYS A 338 9.76 -14.44 -3.46
CA LYS A 338 8.36 -14.16 -3.78
C LYS A 338 7.42 -15.14 -3.06
N GLY A 339 6.34 -14.62 -2.47
CA GLY A 339 5.34 -15.47 -1.80
C GLY A 339 5.75 -15.94 -0.40
N VAL A 340 6.83 -15.41 0.16
CA VAL A 340 7.26 -15.69 1.54
C VAL A 340 6.92 -14.51 2.44
N LYS A 341 6.24 -14.77 3.55
CA LYS A 341 5.95 -13.77 4.59
C LYS A 341 6.80 -14.02 5.84
N ILE A 342 7.57 -13.02 6.25
CA ILE A 342 8.51 -13.11 7.38
C ILE A 342 8.13 -12.10 8.45
N ALA A 343 7.86 -12.60 9.66
CA ALA A 343 7.63 -11.79 10.85
C ALA A 343 8.95 -11.52 11.61
N ILE A 344 9.19 -10.28 12.02
CA ILE A 344 10.41 -9.84 12.71
C ILE A 344 10.00 -9.10 13.99
N MET A 345 10.22 -9.75 15.13
CA MET A 345 9.64 -9.33 16.41
C MET A 345 10.75 -9.12 17.44
N GLY A 346 10.80 -7.94 18.04
CA GLY A 346 11.82 -7.60 19.03
C GLY A 346 11.75 -8.40 20.33
N CYS A 347 10.59 -8.97 20.65
CA CYS A 347 10.37 -9.75 21.87
C CYS A 347 9.23 -10.76 21.70
N ILE A 348 9.11 -11.66 22.68
CA ILE A 348 8.09 -12.73 22.69
C ILE A 348 6.67 -12.25 22.97
N VAL A 349 6.46 -11.03 23.51
CA VAL A 349 5.16 -10.62 24.05
C VAL A 349 4.09 -10.57 22.96
N ASN A 350 4.28 -9.73 21.95
CA ASN A 350 3.32 -9.63 20.85
C ASN A 350 3.69 -10.58 19.69
N GLY A 351 4.91 -11.13 19.70
CA GLY A 351 5.48 -11.85 18.56
C GLY A 351 4.59 -12.98 18.02
N PRO A 352 4.18 -13.97 18.83
CA PRO A 352 3.36 -15.10 18.36
C PRO A 352 1.96 -14.72 17.86
N GLY A 353 1.37 -13.63 18.38
CA GLY A 353 0.08 -13.14 17.93
C GLY A 353 0.17 -12.36 16.63
N GLU A 354 1.15 -11.46 16.52
CA GLU A 354 1.37 -10.61 15.34
C GLU A 354 1.92 -11.41 14.14
N MET A 355 2.49 -12.59 14.36
CA MET A 355 2.98 -13.48 13.28
C MET A 355 1.94 -14.49 12.76
N ALA A 356 0.66 -14.33 13.11
CA ALA A 356 -0.35 -15.37 12.88
C ALA A 356 -0.46 -15.84 11.42
N ASP A 357 -0.22 -14.93 10.49
CA ASP A 357 -0.31 -15.15 9.05
C ASP A 357 1.06 -15.18 8.36
N ALA A 358 2.16 -15.16 9.12
CA ALA A 358 3.52 -15.25 8.60
C ALA A 358 3.94 -16.72 8.40
N ASP A 359 4.73 -16.97 7.37
CA ASP A 359 5.31 -18.30 7.13
C ASP A 359 6.42 -18.60 8.15
N PHE A 360 7.26 -17.60 8.39
CA PHE A 360 8.42 -17.69 9.27
C PHE A 360 8.45 -16.52 10.24
N GLY A 361 8.95 -16.78 11.45
CA GLY A 361 9.14 -15.74 12.47
C GLY A 361 10.58 -15.70 12.97
N TYR A 362 11.10 -14.48 13.14
CA TYR A 362 12.36 -14.16 13.79
C TYR A 362 12.04 -13.36 15.06
N VAL A 363 12.21 -13.96 16.24
CA VAL A 363 11.75 -13.37 17.50
C VAL A 363 12.84 -13.31 18.55
N GLY A 364 12.96 -12.17 19.23
CA GLY A 364 13.84 -12.01 20.38
C GLY A 364 13.42 -12.93 21.52
N GLY A 365 14.29 -13.87 21.88
CA GLY A 365 14.04 -14.83 22.97
C GLY A 365 14.65 -14.41 24.30
N ALA A 366 15.89 -13.92 24.26
CA ALA A 366 16.63 -13.36 25.39
C ALA A 366 17.72 -12.42 24.85
N PRO A 367 18.41 -11.63 25.69
CA PRO A 367 19.52 -10.78 25.22
C PRO A 367 20.55 -11.59 24.42
N GLY A 368 20.83 -11.14 23.18
CA GLY A 368 21.73 -11.80 22.23
C GLY A 368 21.23 -13.14 21.66
N LYS A 369 19.95 -13.48 21.85
CA LYS A 369 19.36 -14.76 21.44
C LYS A 369 18.04 -14.61 20.71
N VAL A 370 17.87 -15.41 19.67
CA VAL A 370 16.71 -15.43 18.77
C VAL A 370 16.08 -16.81 18.75
N ASN A 371 14.75 -16.83 18.67
CA ASN A 371 13.95 -18.01 18.40
C ASN A 371 13.36 -17.89 16.99
N LEU A 372 13.39 -18.98 16.23
CA LEU A 372 12.80 -19.06 14.89
C LEU A 372 11.49 -19.86 14.92
N TYR A 373 10.53 -19.40 14.13
CA TYR A 373 9.17 -19.93 14.07
C TYR A 373 8.81 -20.37 12.66
N VAL A 374 7.92 -21.37 12.58
CA VAL A 374 7.18 -21.74 11.36
C VAL A 374 5.70 -21.58 11.69
N GLY A 375 5.03 -20.65 11.02
CA GLY A 375 3.74 -20.13 11.47
C GLY A 375 3.85 -19.66 12.93
N LYS A 376 2.96 -20.16 13.79
CA LYS A 376 2.92 -19.84 15.22
C LYS A 376 3.82 -20.73 16.09
N THR A 377 4.50 -21.73 15.52
CA THR A 377 5.25 -22.74 16.27
C THR A 377 6.73 -22.40 16.32
N ALA A 378 7.28 -22.25 17.53
CA ALA A 378 8.72 -22.11 17.71
C ALA A 378 9.43 -23.44 17.42
N VAL A 379 10.38 -23.43 16.49
CA VAL A 379 11.05 -24.65 15.99
C VAL A 379 12.55 -24.67 16.26
N LYS A 380 13.19 -23.51 16.39
CA LYS A 380 14.60 -23.39 16.77
C LYS A 380 14.72 -22.34 17.88
N PHE A 381 15.46 -22.64 18.94
CA PHE A 381 15.49 -21.83 20.16
C PHE A 381 16.90 -21.36 20.49
N ASN A 382 16.99 -20.19 21.14
CA ASN A 382 18.22 -19.66 21.74
C ASN A 382 19.40 -19.56 20.77
N ILE A 383 19.11 -19.28 19.48
CA ILE A 383 20.13 -19.11 18.46
C ILE A 383 20.90 -17.81 18.75
N PRO A 384 22.24 -17.81 18.77
CA PRO A 384 23.01 -16.58 18.87
C PRO A 384 22.61 -15.60 17.76
N GLU A 385 22.34 -14.34 18.11
CA GLU A 385 21.86 -13.32 17.17
C GLU A 385 22.74 -13.20 15.91
N ALA A 386 24.07 -13.34 16.07
CA ALA A 386 25.03 -13.27 14.98
C ALA A 386 24.84 -14.36 13.89
N GLU A 387 24.30 -15.52 14.26
CA GLU A 387 24.07 -16.64 13.35
C GLU A 387 22.60 -16.72 12.89
N ALA A 388 21.70 -15.99 13.53
CA ALA A 388 20.26 -16.21 13.42
C ALA A 388 19.70 -15.96 12.00
N VAL A 389 20.29 -15.03 11.24
CA VAL A 389 19.89 -14.77 9.84
C VAL A 389 20.24 -15.95 8.93
N ASP A 390 21.42 -16.55 9.08
CA ASP A 390 21.77 -17.75 8.31
C ASP A 390 20.92 -18.95 8.69
N ARG A 391 20.63 -19.11 9.99
CA ARG A 391 19.70 -20.15 10.46
C ARG A 391 18.27 -19.95 9.97
N LEU A 392 17.85 -18.71 9.75
CA LEU A 392 16.57 -18.39 9.10
C LEU A 392 16.59 -18.83 7.63
N LYS A 393 17.66 -18.56 6.88
CA LYS A 393 17.81 -19.02 5.48
C LYS A 393 17.74 -20.55 5.38
N ASP A 394 18.43 -21.25 6.27
CA ASP A 394 18.37 -22.71 6.34
C ASP A 394 16.97 -23.21 6.65
N LEU A 395 16.27 -22.58 7.59
CA LEU A 395 14.89 -22.94 7.92
C LEU A 395 13.94 -22.76 6.73
N ILE A 396 14.09 -21.66 5.99
CA ILE A 396 13.29 -21.40 4.79
C ILE A 396 13.58 -22.46 3.71
N ARG A 397 14.85 -22.88 3.57
CA ARG A 397 15.27 -23.94 2.64
C ARG A 397 14.73 -25.31 3.06
N GLU A 398 14.77 -25.65 4.36
CA GLU A 398 14.18 -26.86 4.94
C GLU A 398 12.68 -26.99 4.59
N HIS A 399 11.98 -25.87 4.42
CA HIS A 399 10.55 -25.82 4.08
C HIS A 399 10.26 -25.61 2.58
N GLY A 400 11.27 -25.71 1.71
CA GLY A 400 11.09 -25.63 0.26
C GLY A 400 10.66 -24.25 -0.26
N LYS A 401 10.79 -23.19 0.56
CA LYS A 401 10.43 -21.81 0.20
C LYS A 401 11.64 -20.95 -0.20
N TRP A 402 12.83 -21.55 -0.23
CA TRP A 402 14.05 -20.86 -0.65
C TRP A 402 14.24 -20.99 -2.17
N THR A 403 14.52 -19.86 -2.82
CA THR A 403 14.95 -19.80 -4.22
C THR A 403 16.26 -19.03 -4.25
N GLU A 404 17.27 -19.49 -4.99
CA GLU A 404 18.53 -18.75 -5.07
C GLU A 404 18.32 -17.38 -5.76
N PRO A 405 19.02 -16.32 -5.31
CA PRO A 405 18.98 -15.02 -5.97
C PRO A 405 19.37 -15.14 -7.44
N ALA A 406 18.69 -14.43 -8.33
CA ALA A 406 19.10 -14.35 -9.72
C ALA A 406 20.56 -13.86 -9.78
N SER A 407 21.44 -14.62 -10.44
CA SER A 407 22.86 -14.31 -10.54
C SER A 407 23.02 -12.90 -11.11
N THR A 408 23.57 -11.98 -10.32
CA THR A 408 24.07 -10.71 -10.83
C THR A 408 25.20 -11.07 -11.78
N VAL A 409 24.96 -10.96 -13.10
CA VAL A 409 26.03 -11.00 -14.09
C VAL A 409 26.99 -9.87 -13.73
N ARG A 410 28.08 -10.18 -13.03
CA ARG A 410 29.22 -9.28 -12.82
C ARG A 410 29.90 -9.12 -14.17
N GLY A 411 29.33 -8.29 -15.03
CA GLY A 411 29.97 -7.85 -16.26
C GLY A 411 31.03 -6.81 -15.93
N LEU A 412 32.29 -7.24 -15.89
CA LEU A 412 33.46 -6.62 -16.53
C LEU A 412 34.71 -7.29 -15.97
N GLU A 413 35.16 -8.33 -16.67
CA GLU A 413 36.57 -8.71 -16.68
C GLU A 413 37.36 -7.48 -17.14
N VAL A 414 38.22 -7.00 -16.25
CA VAL A 414 39.33 -6.12 -16.61
C VAL A 414 40.28 -6.99 -17.44
N VAL A 415 40.20 -6.86 -18.77
CA VAL A 415 41.30 -7.31 -19.63
C VAL A 415 42.30 -6.17 -19.70
N SER A 416 43.49 -6.50 -19.23
CA SER A 416 44.75 -5.74 -19.19
C SER A 416 45.14 -5.05 -20.50
#